data_AF-A0A377QXM4-F1
#
_entry.id   AF-A0A377QXM4-F1
#
_cell.length_a   1.000
_cell.length_b   1.000
_cell.length_c   1.000
_cell.angle_alpha   90.00
_cell.angle_beta   90.00
_cell.angle_gamma   90.00
#
_symmetry.space_group_name_H-M   'P 1'
#
loop_
_entity.id
_entity.type
_entity.pdbx_description
1 polymer ?
#
loop_
_entity_poly.entity_id
_entity_poly.type
_entity_poly.pdbx_seq_one_letter_code
_entity_poly.pdbx_strand_id
1 'polypeptide(L)'
;MKKTLFAALLSCTFAAASAAPPTDASLEKLMQVQHIDKMWKDMSATMPDIAKQVMAQDGGMQAILQRLPESQKQQFVVLTEKLLDDIAAEAASPAFRDRIKQLVIQEMKNTYTQEEVDAMTAFFSTPVGQSVIKKQSAFSAKILPAVSLETQEAIAPHTRAYIDAVARLARSGKKTGKAAKVK
;
A
#
# COMPACT_ATOMS: atom_id res chain seq x y z
N MET A 1 -6.36 -42.99 67.71
CA MET A 1 -6.93 -41.89 66.91
C MET A 1 -5.78 -41.05 66.36
N LYS A 2 -5.39 -41.22 65.10
CA LYS A 2 -4.39 -40.37 64.42
C LYS A 2 -4.93 -40.09 63.02
N LYS A 3 -5.33 -38.85 62.76
CA LYS A 3 -5.79 -38.36 61.45
C LYS A 3 -4.59 -37.79 60.72
N THR A 4 -4.10 -38.46 59.68
CA THR A 4 -3.14 -37.90 58.74
C THR A 4 -3.90 -37.30 57.57
N LEU A 5 -3.95 -35.96 57.50
CA LEU A 5 -4.37 -35.22 56.31
C LEU A 5 -3.25 -35.28 55.27
N PHE A 6 -3.52 -35.87 54.11
CA PHE A 6 -2.71 -35.67 52.90
C PHE A 6 -3.27 -34.47 52.13
N ALA A 7 -2.51 -33.38 52.10
CA ALA A 7 -2.75 -32.27 51.20
C ALA A 7 -2.01 -32.55 49.88
N ALA A 8 -2.73 -32.84 48.81
CA ALA A 8 -2.18 -32.93 47.46
C ALA A 8 -2.10 -31.51 46.88
N LEU A 9 -0.91 -30.92 46.85
CA LEU A 9 -0.63 -29.73 46.05
C LEU A 9 -0.62 -30.14 44.57
N LEU A 10 -1.69 -29.79 43.84
CA LEU A 10 -1.70 -29.80 42.38
C LEU A 10 -0.97 -28.53 41.90
N SER A 11 0.33 -28.64 41.66
CA SER A 11 1.10 -27.56 41.04
C SER A 11 0.79 -27.52 39.54
N CYS A 12 -0.17 -26.68 39.14
CA CYS A 12 -0.32 -26.26 37.74
C CYS A 12 0.91 -25.42 37.35
N THR A 13 1.93 -26.06 36.79
CA THR A 13 2.95 -25.34 36.03
C THR A 13 2.33 -24.87 34.72
N PHE A 14 1.85 -23.62 34.70
CA PHE A 14 1.68 -22.90 33.44
C PHE A 14 3.07 -22.72 32.83
N ALA A 15 3.46 -23.61 31.93
CA ALA A 15 4.50 -23.29 30.98
C ALA A 15 3.97 -22.09 30.20
N ALA A 16 4.58 -20.92 30.38
CA ALA A 16 4.38 -19.83 29.44
C ALA A 16 4.75 -20.40 28.06
N ALA A 17 3.73 -20.70 27.24
CA ALA A 17 3.92 -21.10 25.87
C ALA A 17 4.53 -19.88 25.18
N SER A 18 5.87 -19.79 25.20
CA SER A 18 6.60 -18.89 24.34
C SER A 18 6.26 -19.34 22.93
N ALA A 19 5.34 -18.63 22.30
CA ALA A 19 4.87 -18.98 20.98
C ALA A 19 6.07 -18.92 20.02
N ALA A 20 6.42 -20.07 19.45
CA ALA A 20 7.63 -20.19 18.64
C ALA A 20 7.50 -19.29 17.39
N PRO A 21 8.58 -18.61 16.97
CA PRO A 21 8.55 -17.90 15.69
C PRO A 21 8.36 -18.91 14.55
N PRO A 22 7.69 -18.51 13.45
CA PRO A 22 7.43 -19.38 12.33
C PRO A 22 8.71 -19.73 11.56
N THR A 23 8.72 -20.93 10.98
CA THR A 23 9.77 -21.40 10.08
C THR A 23 9.61 -20.79 8.69
N ASP A 24 10.73 -20.63 7.96
CA ASP A 24 10.70 -20.13 6.57
C ASP A 24 9.76 -20.97 5.69
N ALA A 25 9.80 -22.30 5.82
CA ALA A 25 8.95 -23.20 5.05
C ALA A 25 7.44 -22.97 5.30
N SER A 26 7.05 -22.72 6.55
CA SER A 26 5.64 -22.43 6.88
C SER A 26 5.17 -21.08 6.33
N LEU A 27 6.05 -20.07 6.34
CA LEU A 27 5.76 -18.76 5.76
C LEU A 27 5.67 -18.82 4.24
N GLU A 28 6.58 -19.53 3.58
CA GLU A 28 6.51 -19.77 2.15
C GLU A 28 5.20 -20.48 1.77
N LYS A 29 4.77 -21.45 2.58
CA LYS A 29 3.49 -22.12 2.36
C LYS A 29 2.31 -21.16 2.52
N LEU A 30 2.31 -20.34 3.57
CA LEU A 30 1.28 -19.33 3.80
C LEU A 30 1.20 -18.34 2.64
N MET A 31 2.34 -17.84 2.17
CA MET A 31 2.42 -16.96 1.00
C MET A 31 1.83 -17.61 -0.25
N GLN A 32 2.13 -18.88 -0.48
CA GLN A 32 1.58 -19.64 -1.61
C GLN A 32 0.06 -19.77 -1.55
N VAL A 33 -0.51 -20.15 -0.39
CA VAL A 33 -1.97 -20.34 -0.29
C VAL A 33 -2.75 -19.03 -0.36
N GLN A 34 -2.11 -17.91 -0.03
CA GLN A 34 -2.67 -16.57 -0.14
C GLN A 34 -2.44 -15.90 -1.51
N HIS A 35 -1.69 -16.55 -2.43
CA HIS A 35 -1.31 -16.00 -3.74
C HIS A 35 -0.55 -14.68 -3.65
N ILE A 36 0.29 -14.55 -2.62
CA ILE A 36 1.14 -13.38 -2.38
C ILE A 36 2.11 -13.18 -3.56
N ASP A 37 2.64 -14.25 -4.13
CA ASP A 37 3.44 -14.20 -5.36
C ASP A 37 2.71 -13.52 -6.53
N LYS A 38 1.43 -13.83 -6.73
CA LYS A 38 0.61 -13.19 -7.76
C LYS A 38 0.38 -11.71 -7.46
N MET A 39 0.03 -11.38 -6.22
CA MET A 39 -0.18 -10.00 -5.80
C MET A 39 1.07 -9.14 -6.01
N TRP A 40 2.25 -9.70 -5.76
CA TRP A 40 3.52 -8.99 -5.97
C TRP A 40 3.84 -8.85 -7.44
N LYS A 41 3.59 -9.87 -8.26
CA LYS A 41 3.71 -9.77 -9.72
C LYS A 41 2.82 -8.65 -10.26
N ASP A 42 1.57 -8.58 -9.81
CA ASP A 42 0.63 -7.54 -10.23
C ASP A 42 1.12 -6.15 -9.77
N MET A 43 1.61 -6.02 -8.54
CA MET A 43 2.18 -4.76 -8.02
C MET A 43 3.43 -4.34 -8.80
N SER A 44 4.39 -5.24 -9.05
CA SER A 44 5.59 -4.98 -9.84
C SER A 44 5.26 -4.50 -11.25
N ALA A 45 4.19 -5.03 -11.87
CA ALA A 45 3.76 -4.61 -13.20
C ALA A 45 3.27 -3.15 -13.25
N THR A 46 2.87 -2.57 -12.11
CA THR A 46 2.43 -1.17 -12.01
C THR A 46 3.58 -0.18 -11.77
N MET A 47 4.80 -0.65 -11.45
CA MET A 47 5.93 0.23 -11.13
C MET A 47 6.27 1.26 -12.23
N PRO A 48 6.25 0.92 -13.53
CA PRO A 48 6.48 1.91 -14.58
C PRO A 48 5.44 3.04 -14.55
N ASP A 49 4.16 2.73 -14.30
CA ASP A 49 3.10 3.74 -14.24
C ASP A 49 3.22 4.62 -12.99
N ILE A 50 3.61 4.03 -11.85
CA ILE A 50 3.96 4.79 -10.65
C ILE A 50 5.13 5.74 -10.96
N ALA A 51 6.17 5.27 -11.64
CA ALA A 51 7.32 6.10 -12.02
C ALA A 51 6.91 7.26 -12.94
N LYS A 52 6.04 7.03 -13.93
CA LYS A 52 5.45 8.11 -14.75
C LYS A 52 4.73 9.13 -13.90
N GLN A 53 3.90 8.69 -12.95
CA GLN A 53 3.15 9.57 -12.08
C GLN A 53 4.06 10.42 -11.20
N VAL A 54 5.11 9.81 -10.61
CA VAL A 54 6.12 10.53 -9.82
C VAL A 54 6.83 11.58 -10.68
N MET A 55 7.30 11.22 -11.88
CA MET A 55 7.94 12.18 -12.80
C MET A 55 7.01 13.32 -13.20
N ALA A 56 5.72 13.03 -13.46
CA ALA A 56 4.74 14.04 -13.83
C ALA A 56 4.43 15.03 -12.69
N GLN A 57 4.57 14.59 -11.44
CA GLN A 57 4.35 15.42 -10.26
C GLN A 57 5.62 16.14 -9.77
N ASP A 58 6.79 15.77 -10.30
CA ASP A 58 8.06 16.39 -9.92
C ASP A 58 8.18 17.81 -10.49
N GLY A 59 8.27 18.80 -9.60
CA GLY A 59 8.35 20.22 -9.98
C GLY A 59 9.63 20.57 -10.75
N GLY A 60 10.73 19.86 -10.50
CA GLY A 60 11.97 20.01 -11.24
C GLY A 60 11.82 19.52 -12.68
N MET A 61 11.20 18.35 -12.86
CA MET A 61 10.90 17.79 -14.16
C MET A 61 9.93 18.68 -14.95
N GLN A 62 8.87 19.20 -14.32
CA GLN A 62 7.96 20.15 -14.96
C GLN A 62 8.69 21.42 -15.44
N ALA A 63 9.59 21.98 -14.64
CA ALA A 63 10.36 23.17 -15.00
C ALA A 63 11.33 22.90 -16.17
N ILE A 64 11.95 21.72 -16.22
CA ILE A 64 12.79 21.28 -17.34
C ILE A 64 11.94 21.13 -18.61
N LEU A 65 10.78 20.47 -18.51
CA LEU A 65 9.87 20.24 -19.65
C LEU A 65 9.35 21.54 -20.26
N GLN A 66 9.07 22.56 -19.44
CA GLN A 66 8.66 23.89 -19.93
C GLN A 66 9.75 24.60 -20.75
N ARG A 67 11.02 24.25 -20.52
CA ARG A 67 12.18 24.86 -21.18
C ARG A 67 12.78 23.95 -22.26
N LEU A 68 12.23 22.75 -22.44
CA LEU A 68 12.72 21.77 -23.38
C LEU A 68 12.48 22.27 -24.82
N PRO A 69 13.52 22.45 -25.65
CA PRO A 69 13.36 22.80 -27.05
C PRO A 69 12.50 21.78 -27.80
N GLU A 70 11.67 22.24 -28.73
CA GLU A 70 10.85 21.36 -29.58
C GLU A 70 11.69 20.27 -30.28
N SER A 71 12.90 20.62 -30.73
CA SER A 71 13.83 19.70 -31.38
C SER A 71 14.30 18.54 -30.47
N GLN A 72 14.18 18.69 -29.15
CA GLN A 72 14.60 17.68 -28.16
C GLN A 72 13.44 16.83 -27.64
N LYS A 73 12.18 17.16 -27.97
CA LYS A 73 11.01 16.43 -27.47
C LYS A 73 11.02 14.96 -27.84
N GLN A 74 11.41 14.63 -29.08
CA GLN A 74 11.48 13.24 -29.51
C GLN A 74 12.53 12.45 -28.71
N GLN A 75 13.68 13.06 -28.44
CA GLN A 75 14.73 12.43 -27.65
C GLN A 75 14.30 12.24 -26.19
N PHE A 76 13.55 13.19 -25.63
CA PHE A 76 12.96 13.07 -24.31
C PHE A 76 11.98 11.89 -24.22
N VAL A 77 11.12 11.70 -25.22
CA VAL A 77 10.19 10.54 -25.27
C VAL A 77 10.98 9.23 -25.26
N VAL A 78 12.00 9.10 -26.11
CA VAL A 78 12.84 7.89 -26.18
C VAL A 78 13.57 7.61 -24.86
N LEU A 79 14.10 8.65 -24.20
CA LEU A 79 14.74 8.51 -22.89
C LEU A 79 13.73 8.06 -21.81
N THR A 80 12.51 8.59 -21.87
CA THR A 80 11.43 8.23 -20.94
C THR A 80 11.01 6.78 -21.16
N GLU A 81 10.81 6.35 -22.41
CA GLU A 81 10.48 4.96 -22.74
C GLU A 81 11.58 4.01 -22.24
N LYS A 82 12.84 4.32 -22.50
CA LYS A 82 13.96 3.53 -22.01
C LYS A 82 13.99 3.42 -20.48
N LEU A 83 13.78 4.52 -19.77
CA LEU A 83 13.72 4.51 -18.30
C LEU A 83 12.61 3.57 -17.79
N LEU A 84 11.43 3.62 -18.43
CA LEU A 84 10.30 2.78 -18.05
C LEU A 84 10.56 1.30 -18.32
N ASP A 85 11.22 0.98 -19.42
CA ASP A 85 11.66 -0.39 -19.74
C ASP A 85 12.68 -0.90 -18.71
N ASP A 86 13.66 -0.06 -18.34
CA ASP A 86 14.67 -0.41 -17.33
C ASP A 86 14.01 -0.66 -15.95
N ILE A 87 13.02 0.16 -15.57
CA ILE A 87 12.21 -0.04 -14.34
C ILE A 87 11.42 -1.34 -14.41
N ALA A 88 10.76 -1.62 -15.54
CA ALA A 88 10.02 -2.85 -15.72
C ALA A 88 10.92 -4.09 -15.63
N ALA A 89 12.13 -4.01 -16.20
CA ALA A 89 13.12 -5.08 -16.14
C ALA A 89 13.61 -5.32 -14.70
N GLU A 90 13.95 -4.27 -13.94
CA GLU A 90 14.34 -4.39 -12.53
C GLU A 90 13.21 -4.98 -11.69
N ALA A 91 11.97 -4.48 -11.85
CA ALA A 91 10.80 -4.94 -11.11
C ALA A 91 10.45 -6.42 -11.40
N ALA A 92 10.78 -6.91 -12.60
CA ALA A 92 10.61 -8.30 -13.00
C ALA A 92 11.81 -9.19 -12.61
N SER A 93 12.93 -8.62 -12.18
CA SER A 93 14.16 -9.37 -11.92
C SER A 93 14.01 -10.34 -10.74
N PRO A 94 14.65 -11.53 -10.78
CA PRO A 94 14.69 -12.44 -9.64
C PRO A 94 15.28 -11.78 -8.40
N ALA A 95 16.35 -11.00 -8.56
CA ALA A 95 17.01 -10.32 -7.45
C ALA A 95 16.07 -9.35 -6.71
N PHE A 96 15.27 -8.57 -7.43
CA PHE A 96 14.27 -7.70 -6.81
C PHE A 96 13.21 -8.51 -6.07
N ARG A 97 12.67 -9.57 -6.69
CA ARG A 97 11.68 -10.46 -6.06
C ARG A 97 12.19 -11.11 -4.78
N ASP A 98 13.43 -11.58 -4.78
CA ASP A 98 14.05 -12.22 -3.63
C ASP A 98 14.24 -11.22 -2.47
N ARG A 99 14.69 -10.00 -2.75
CA ARG A 99 14.79 -8.93 -1.73
C ARG A 99 13.43 -8.68 -1.08
N ILE A 100 12.38 -8.57 -1.88
CA ILE A 100 11.04 -8.32 -1.35
C ILE A 100 10.52 -9.53 -0.56
N LYS A 101 10.70 -10.77 -1.06
CA LYS A 101 10.32 -11.99 -0.34
C LYS A 101 11.02 -12.06 1.02
N GLN A 102 12.31 -11.76 1.07
CA GLN A 102 13.08 -11.73 2.32
C GLN A 102 12.53 -10.71 3.31
N LEU A 103 12.22 -9.48 2.87
CA LEU A 103 11.61 -8.46 3.72
C LEU A 103 10.29 -8.94 4.33
N VAL A 104 9.42 -9.54 3.51
CA VAL A 104 8.13 -10.07 3.96
C VAL A 104 8.32 -11.20 4.96
N ILE A 105 9.19 -12.18 4.67
CA ILE A 105 9.45 -13.31 5.57
C ILE A 105 9.98 -12.82 6.92
N GLN A 106 10.92 -11.86 6.92
CA GLN A 106 11.46 -11.30 8.17
C GLN A 106 10.36 -10.61 8.98
N GLU A 107 9.50 -9.82 8.34
CA GLU A 107 8.41 -9.15 9.04
C GLU A 107 7.37 -10.14 9.59
N MET A 108 7.04 -11.17 8.82
CA MET A 108 6.12 -12.22 9.27
C MET A 108 6.69 -13.01 10.46
N LYS A 109 8.00 -13.25 10.50
CA LYS A 109 8.68 -13.89 11.66
C LYS A 109 8.60 -13.03 12.92
N ASN A 110 8.64 -11.71 12.77
CA ASN A 110 8.56 -10.77 13.89
C ASN A 110 7.12 -10.53 14.35
N THR A 111 6.14 -10.75 13.48
CA THR A 111 4.73 -10.42 13.73
C THR A 111 3.92 -11.62 14.19
N TYR A 112 4.13 -12.79 13.58
CA TYR A 112 3.31 -13.97 13.81
C TYR A 112 4.06 -15.05 14.55
N THR A 113 3.30 -15.93 15.16
CA THR A 113 3.75 -17.18 15.75
C THR A 113 3.58 -18.34 14.77
N GLN A 114 4.29 -19.45 15.00
CA GLN A 114 4.14 -20.67 14.18
C GLN A 114 2.69 -21.18 14.20
N GLU A 115 2.03 -21.15 15.36
CA GLU A 115 0.64 -21.60 15.51
C GLU A 115 -0.33 -20.77 14.67
N GLU A 116 -0.18 -19.44 14.66
CA GLU A 116 -1.00 -18.55 13.84
C GLU A 116 -0.76 -18.78 12.35
N VAL A 117 0.50 -18.96 11.93
CA VAL A 117 0.85 -19.28 10.53
C VAL A 117 0.24 -20.60 10.10
N ASP A 118 0.30 -21.63 10.96
CA ASP A 118 -0.29 -22.93 10.67
C ASP A 118 -1.82 -22.84 10.58
N ALA A 119 -2.46 -22.11 11.50
CA ALA A 119 -3.91 -21.90 11.50
C ALA A 119 -4.37 -21.12 10.24
N MET A 120 -3.67 -20.04 9.88
CA MET A 120 -3.94 -19.30 8.66
C MET A 120 -3.76 -20.19 7.42
N THR A 121 -2.68 -20.96 7.36
CA THR A 121 -2.39 -21.86 6.24
C THR A 121 -3.49 -22.92 6.11
N ALA A 122 -3.89 -23.53 7.22
CA ALA A 122 -4.96 -24.54 7.25
C ALA A 122 -6.28 -23.97 6.75
N PHE A 123 -6.69 -22.80 7.25
CA PHE A 123 -7.93 -22.15 6.82
C PHE A 123 -7.90 -21.76 5.34
N PHE A 124 -6.86 -21.05 4.89
CA PHE A 124 -6.76 -20.58 3.51
C PHE A 124 -6.56 -21.72 2.50
N SER A 125 -6.09 -22.89 2.93
CA SER A 125 -6.04 -24.09 2.07
C SER A 125 -7.42 -24.69 1.77
N THR A 126 -8.47 -24.33 2.51
CA THR A 126 -9.82 -24.86 2.27
C THR A 126 -10.51 -24.17 1.07
N PRO A 127 -11.50 -24.82 0.41
CA PRO A 127 -12.30 -24.16 -0.62
C PRO A 127 -13.01 -22.88 -0.12
N VAL A 128 -13.43 -22.86 1.14
CA VAL A 128 -14.04 -21.68 1.76
C VAL A 128 -13.00 -20.58 1.97
N GLY A 129 -11.81 -20.91 2.49
CA GLY A 129 -10.71 -19.95 2.65
C GLY A 129 -10.28 -19.31 1.33
N GLN A 130 -10.16 -20.10 0.26
CA GLN A 130 -9.91 -19.60 -1.10
C GLN A 130 -11.05 -18.70 -1.61
N SER A 131 -12.31 -19.06 -1.32
CA SER A 131 -13.47 -18.19 -1.64
C SER A 131 -13.40 -16.85 -0.90
N VAL A 132 -12.98 -16.86 0.36
CA VAL A 132 -12.81 -15.65 1.18
C VAL A 132 -11.71 -14.76 0.60
N ILE A 133 -10.54 -15.29 0.25
CA ILE A 133 -9.46 -14.50 -0.40
C ILE A 133 -9.99 -13.79 -1.65
N LYS A 134 -10.66 -14.53 -2.55
CA LYS A 134 -11.21 -13.97 -3.79
C LYS A 134 -12.27 -12.91 -3.51
N LYS A 135 -13.19 -13.16 -2.58
CA LYS A 135 -14.30 -12.25 -2.26
C LYS A 135 -13.82 -11.00 -1.52
N GLN A 136 -12.83 -11.11 -0.64
CA GLN A 136 -12.24 -9.94 0.04
C GLN A 136 -11.59 -9.00 -0.97
N SER A 137 -10.78 -9.52 -1.90
CA SER A 137 -10.20 -8.71 -2.99
C SER A 137 -11.29 -8.04 -3.83
N ALA A 138 -12.32 -8.78 -4.24
CA ALA A 138 -13.44 -8.25 -5.03
C ALA A 138 -14.30 -7.23 -4.26
N PHE A 139 -14.44 -7.39 -2.95
CA PHE A 139 -15.13 -6.46 -2.08
C PHE A 139 -14.35 -5.15 -1.96
N SER A 140 -13.05 -5.22 -1.63
CA SER A 140 -12.16 -4.06 -1.54
C SER A 140 -12.13 -3.25 -2.85
N ALA A 141 -12.06 -3.93 -3.99
CA ALA A 141 -12.08 -3.30 -5.32
C ALA A 141 -13.37 -2.51 -5.61
N LYS A 142 -14.49 -2.85 -4.94
CA LYS A 142 -15.78 -2.17 -5.12
C LYS A 142 -16.01 -1.08 -4.07
N ILE A 143 -15.67 -1.36 -2.82
CA ILE A 143 -16.00 -0.45 -1.71
C ILE A 143 -15.09 0.77 -1.67
N LEU A 144 -13.79 0.63 -1.99
CA LEU A 144 -12.85 1.75 -1.91
C LEU A 144 -13.22 2.88 -2.90
N PRO A 145 -13.52 2.62 -4.19
CA PRO A 145 -13.97 3.68 -5.11
C PRO A 145 -15.30 4.29 -4.69
N ALA A 146 -16.25 3.48 -4.19
CA ALA A 146 -17.55 3.97 -3.75
C ALA A 146 -17.41 4.94 -2.58
N VAL A 147 -16.62 4.57 -1.55
CA VAL A 147 -16.35 5.44 -0.40
C VAL A 147 -15.65 6.73 -0.82
N SER A 148 -14.69 6.64 -1.75
CA SER A 148 -14.01 7.82 -2.30
C SER A 148 -14.98 8.76 -3.03
N LEU A 149 -15.92 8.21 -3.82
CA LEU A 149 -16.94 8.98 -4.52
C LEU A 149 -17.88 9.68 -3.54
N GLU A 150 -18.44 8.95 -2.57
CA GLU A 150 -19.31 9.51 -1.53
C GLU A 150 -18.60 10.63 -0.74
N THR A 151 -17.32 10.41 -0.41
CA THR A 151 -16.50 11.43 0.26
C THR A 151 -16.35 12.69 -0.61
N GLN A 152 -16.07 12.53 -1.91
CA GLN A 152 -15.96 13.65 -2.85
C GLN A 152 -17.27 14.44 -2.97
N GLU A 153 -18.41 13.75 -3.07
CA GLU A 153 -19.73 14.37 -3.14
C GLU A 153 -20.06 15.14 -1.87
N ALA A 154 -19.77 14.57 -0.70
CA ALA A 154 -20.00 15.22 0.59
C ALA A 154 -19.16 16.49 0.78
N ILE A 155 -17.90 16.51 0.32
CA ILE A 155 -17.01 17.68 0.47
C ILE A 155 -17.19 18.73 -0.63
N ALA A 156 -17.73 18.37 -1.80
CA ALA A 156 -17.82 19.27 -2.96
C ALA A 156 -18.50 20.62 -2.67
N PRO A 157 -19.62 20.70 -1.93
CA PRO A 157 -20.25 21.98 -1.59
C PRO A 157 -19.35 22.88 -0.73
N HIS A 158 -18.63 22.28 0.23
CA HIS A 158 -17.71 23.02 1.11
C HIS A 158 -16.50 23.56 0.33
N THR A 159 -15.92 22.73 -0.53
CA THR A 159 -14.83 23.15 -1.43
C THR A 159 -15.27 24.28 -2.34
N ARG A 160 -16.48 24.20 -2.92
CA ARG A 160 -17.04 25.26 -3.75
C ARG A 160 -17.24 26.57 -2.97
N ALA A 161 -17.82 26.50 -1.78
CA ALA A 161 -18.02 27.67 -0.92
C ALA A 161 -16.70 28.36 -0.54
N TYR A 162 -15.66 27.56 -0.24
CA TYR A 162 -14.32 28.06 0.01
C TYR A 162 -13.72 28.77 -1.21
N ILE A 163 -13.76 28.14 -2.40
CA ILE A 163 -13.28 28.75 -3.66
C ILE A 163 -13.99 30.07 -3.93
N ASP A 164 -15.31 30.13 -3.76
CA ASP A 164 -16.09 31.36 -3.95
C ASP A 164 -15.68 32.47 -2.96
N ALA A 165 -15.40 32.11 -1.71
CA ALA A 165 -14.93 33.06 -0.70
C ALA A 165 -13.55 33.62 -1.04
N VAL A 166 -12.60 32.77 -1.44
CA VAL A 166 -11.26 33.18 -1.89
C VAL A 166 -11.35 34.07 -3.14
N ALA A 167 -12.20 33.72 -4.11
CA ALA A 167 -12.39 34.53 -5.32
C ALA A 167 -12.99 35.91 -5.00
N ARG A 168 -13.91 36.01 -4.03
CA ARG A 168 -14.43 37.30 -3.53
C ARG A 168 -13.32 38.14 -2.89
N LEU A 169 -12.49 37.54 -2.05
CA LEU A 169 -11.35 38.21 -1.42
C LEU A 169 -10.35 38.75 -2.45
N ALA A 170 -9.99 37.97 -3.45
CA ALA A 170 -9.08 38.40 -4.53
C ALA A 170 -9.65 39.59 -5.34
N ARG A 171 -10.98 39.62 -5.56
CA ARG A 171 -11.64 40.72 -6.26
C ARG A 171 -11.77 42.00 -5.42
N SER A 172 -11.99 41.88 -4.10
CA SER A 172 -12.08 43.06 -3.22
C SER A 172 -10.73 43.77 -3.09
N GLY A 173 -9.62 43.02 -3.00
CA GLY A 173 -8.26 43.59 -3.03
C GLY A 173 -7.92 44.33 -4.34
N LYS A 174 -8.47 43.91 -5.49
CA LYS A 174 -8.30 44.63 -6.76
C LYS A 174 -9.09 45.95 -6.83
N LYS A 175 -10.24 46.06 -6.17
CA LYS A 175 -11.05 47.31 -6.16
C LYS A 175 -10.42 48.39 -5.29
N THR A 176 -9.86 48.04 -4.13
CA THR A 176 -9.17 49.00 -3.24
C THR A 176 -7.87 49.52 -3.85
N GLY A 177 -7.11 48.68 -4.57
CA GLY A 177 -5.92 49.12 -5.32
C GLY A 177 -6.19 50.06 -6.51
N LYS A 178 -7.40 49.99 -7.11
CA LYS A 178 -7.79 50.89 -8.21
C LYS A 178 -8.26 52.27 -7.71
N ALA A 179 -8.90 52.33 -6.54
CA ALA A 179 -9.28 53.59 -5.89
C ALA A 179 -8.06 54.38 -5.36
N ALA A 180 -6.98 53.68 -4.97
CA ALA A 180 -5.74 54.30 -4.51
C ALA A 180 -4.87 54.90 -5.64
N LYS A 181 -5.19 54.65 -6.92
CA LYS A 181 -4.47 55.18 -8.09
C LYS A 181 -5.13 56.40 -8.75
N VAL A 182 -6.21 56.92 -8.17
CA VAL A 182 -6.86 58.15 -8.61
C VAL A 182 -6.68 59.21 -7.51
N LYS A 183 -5.43 59.64 -7.32
CA LYS A 183 -5.06 60.89 -6.62
C LYS A 183 -3.73 61.36 -7.18
#